data_AF-A0A2X3E1R4-F1
#
_entry.id   AF-A0A2X3E1R4-F1
#
_cell.length_a   1.000
_cell.length_b   1.000
_cell.length_c   1.000
_cell.angle_alpha   90.00
_cell.angle_beta   90.00
_cell.angle_gamma   90.00
#
_symmetry.space_group_name_H-M   'P 1'
#
loop_
_entity.id
_entity.type
_entity.pdbx_description
1 polymer ?
#
loop_
_entity_poly.entity_id
_entity_poly.type
_entity_poly.pdbx_seq_one_letter_code
_entity_poly.pdbx_strand_id
1 'polypeptide(L)'
;MLLKELAVFEVLSTPIWVVHPFNERVVYANQASRTLSGEMSLNEMRNGIYSTCPETQLQHYLRYLDTMSEIFEVWTLPTANGLQSVYCKTTLIDTEDCGCLLLFEAVKLLAQNQSIHTGSRRYQRRNNGFFARFFMTNTAPMLLIDPHKDGRIVDANIAALRFYHYSDGGNAHQTYLANKYPGPGRHPHYE
;
A
#
# COMPACT_ATOMS: atom_id res chain seq x y z
N MET A 1 9.21 14.80 -26.50
CA MET A 1 9.40 16.00 -25.69
C MET A 1 9.25 15.60 -24.24
N LEU A 2 10.22 15.94 -23.39
CA LEU A 2 10.03 15.86 -21.94
C LEU A 2 9.13 17.02 -21.55
N LEU A 3 8.05 16.78 -20.81
CA LEU A 3 7.22 17.85 -20.25
C LEU A 3 8.13 18.71 -19.38
N LYS A 4 8.22 20.02 -19.66
CA LYS A 4 9.15 20.93 -18.96
C LYS A 4 8.95 20.88 -17.44
N GLU A 5 7.72 20.67 -17.02
CA GLU A 5 7.30 20.53 -15.62
C GLU A 5 7.95 19.34 -14.92
N LEU A 6 8.21 18.24 -15.64
CA LEU A 6 8.79 17.02 -15.07
C LEU A 6 10.31 17.11 -14.89
N ALA A 7 10.97 18.10 -15.51
CA ALA A 7 12.41 18.29 -15.39
C ALA A 7 12.84 18.57 -13.93
N VAL A 8 11.93 19.07 -13.09
CA VAL A 8 12.18 19.28 -11.65
C VAL A 8 12.52 17.97 -10.92
N PHE A 9 12.08 16.82 -11.42
CA PHE A 9 12.36 15.53 -10.81
C PHE A 9 13.76 14.98 -11.17
N GLU A 10 14.44 15.56 -12.16
CA GLU A 10 15.76 15.08 -12.61
C GLU A 10 16.84 15.30 -11.54
N VAL A 11 16.71 16.34 -10.72
CA VAL A 11 17.66 16.65 -9.64
C VAL A 11 17.44 15.83 -8.37
N LEU A 12 16.33 15.07 -8.30
CA LEU A 12 16.01 14.27 -7.12
C LEU A 12 16.81 12.96 -7.12
N SER A 13 17.41 12.66 -5.97
CA SER A 13 18.00 11.34 -5.71
C SER A 13 16.94 10.26 -5.44
N THR A 14 15.71 10.67 -5.15
CA THR A 14 14.59 9.75 -4.94
C THR A 14 14.15 9.18 -6.29
N PRO A 15 14.03 7.85 -6.44
CA PRO A 15 13.48 7.25 -7.65
C PRO A 15 12.03 7.69 -7.90
N ILE A 16 11.77 8.29 -9.07
CA ILE A 16 10.44 8.74 -9.50
C ILE A 16 10.10 8.12 -10.86
N TRP A 17 8.90 7.54 -10.97
CA TRP A 17 8.26 7.19 -12.24
C TRP A 17 6.94 7.95 -12.39
N VAL A 18 6.70 8.51 -13.57
CA VAL A 18 5.43 9.15 -13.93
C VAL A 18 4.77 8.29 -14.99
N VAL A 19 3.54 7.88 -14.74
CA VAL A 19 2.83 6.88 -15.52
C VAL A 19 1.46 7.41 -15.93
N HIS A 20 1.09 7.18 -17.17
CA HIS A 20 -0.24 7.51 -17.65
C HIS A 20 -1.25 6.42 -17.23
N PRO A 21 -2.36 6.78 -16.56
CA PRO A 21 -3.22 5.82 -15.87
C PRO A 21 -3.98 4.85 -16.79
N PHE A 22 -4.32 5.27 -18.02
CA PHE A 22 -5.16 4.46 -18.92
C PHE A 22 -4.40 3.49 -19.82
N ASN A 23 -3.15 3.81 -20.17
CA ASN A 23 -2.33 2.97 -21.06
C ASN A 23 -1.08 2.44 -20.36
N GLU A 24 -0.92 2.75 -19.07
CA GLU A 24 0.17 2.34 -18.19
C GLU A 24 1.57 2.62 -18.75
N ARG A 25 1.69 3.59 -19.67
CA ARG A 25 2.97 3.99 -20.23
C ARG A 25 3.72 4.85 -19.23
N VAL A 26 4.97 4.50 -18.96
CA VAL A 26 5.91 5.39 -18.27
C VAL A 26 6.17 6.60 -19.17
N VAL A 27 5.65 7.75 -18.78
CA VAL A 27 5.82 9.04 -19.47
C VAL A 27 7.18 9.64 -19.15
N TYR A 28 7.64 9.42 -17.92
CA TYR A 28 8.92 9.91 -17.43
C TYR A 28 9.45 9.02 -16.31
N ALA A 29 10.76 8.90 -16.22
CA ALA A 29 11.47 8.24 -15.13
C ALA A 29 12.76 9.03 -14.92
N ASN A 30 13.08 9.49 -13.71
CA ASN A 30 14.33 10.23 -13.45
C ASN A 30 15.59 9.34 -13.43
N GLN A 31 16.79 9.92 -13.30
CA GLN A 31 18.02 9.13 -13.30
C GLN A 31 18.07 8.06 -12.19
N ALA A 32 17.61 8.39 -10.99
CA ALA A 32 17.59 7.46 -9.86
C ALA A 32 16.69 6.25 -10.11
N SER A 33 15.50 6.46 -10.70
CA SER A 33 14.58 5.38 -11.04
C SER A 33 15.06 4.52 -12.18
N ARG A 34 15.60 5.09 -13.26
CA ARG A 34 16.22 4.33 -14.35
C ARG A 34 17.37 3.45 -13.86
N THR A 35 18.17 3.98 -12.94
CA THR A 35 19.27 3.23 -12.32
C THR A 35 18.75 2.08 -11.44
N LEU A 36 17.67 2.33 -10.70
CA LEU A 36 17.07 1.34 -9.81
C LEU A 36 16.31 0.24 -10.57
N SER A 37 15.54 0.57 -11.60
CA SER A 37 14.78 -0.40 -12.39
C SER A 37 15.66 -1.20 -13.36
N GLY A 38 16.77 -0.63 -13.81
CA GLY A 38 17.52 -1.16 -14.95
C GLY A 38 16.58 -1.33 -16.13
N GLU A 39 16.60 -2.52 -16.74
CA GLU A 39 15.77 -2.87 -17.90
C GLU A 39 14.36 -3.37 -17.56
N MET A 40 13.99 -3.46 -16.27
CA MET A 40 12.65 -3.95 -15.89
C MET A 40 11.57 -2.96 -16.33
N SER A 41 10.56 -3.49 -17.02
CA SER A 41 9.34 -2.75 -17.35
C SER A 41 8.47 -2.48 -16.12
N LEU A 42 7.59 -1.48 -16.21
CA LEU A 42 6.60 -1.21 -15.17
C LEU A 42 5.77 -2.44 -14.80
N ASN A 43 5.36 -3.21 -15.81
CA ASN A 43 4.55 -4.41 -15.61
C ASN A 43 5.32 -5.49 -14.84
N GLU A 44 6.60 -5.71 -15.15
CA GLU A 44 7.45 -6.65 -14.42
C GLU A 44 7.68 -6.21 -12.97
N MET A 45 7.88 -4.91 -12.75
CA MET A 45 8.04 -4.36 -11.40
C MET A 45 6.78 -4.51 -10.55
N ARG A 46 5.60 -4.23 -11.12
CA ARG A 46 4.30 -4.28 -10.41
C ARG A 46 3.75 -5.70 -10.20
N ASN A 47 4.22 -6.68 -10.99
CA ASN A 47 3.74 -8.07 -10.92
C ASN A 47 4.85 -9.09 -10.53
N GLY A 48 5.99 -8.61 -10.04
CA GLY A 48 7.04 -9.49 -9.55
C GLY A 48 6.68 -10.21 -8.23
N ILE A 49 7.54 -11.14 -7.84
CA ILE A 49 7.30 -12.08 -6.73
C ILE A 49 7.06 -11.44 -5.35
N TYR A 50 7.52 -10.21 -5.14
CA TYR A 50 7.33 -9.46 -3.90
C TYR A 50 6.30 -8.34 -4.04
N SER A 51 5.69 -8.21 -5.23
CA SER A 51 4.85 -7.07 -5.52
C SER A 51 3.46 -7.21 -4.92
N THR A 52 2.90 -6.09 -4.48
CA THR A 52 1.53 -6.01 -3.96
C THR A 52 0.95 -4.66 -4.34
N CYS A 53 -0.07 -4.69 -5.17
CA CYS A 53 -0.70 -3.51 -5.75
C CYS A 53 -2.19 -3.50 -5.40
N PRO A 54 -2.76 -2.38 -4.90
CA PRO A 54 -4.19 -2.28 -4.61
C PRO A 54 -5.10 -2.46 -5.83
N GLU A 55 -4.62 -2.10 -7.02
CA GLU A 55 -5.35 -2.33 -8.27
C GLU A 55 -4.43 -2.92 -9.33
N THR A 56 -4.98 -3.82 -10.14
CA THR A 56 -4.29 -4.35 -11.31
C THR A 56 -4.19 -3.28 -12.40
N GLN A 57 -5.28 -2.55 -12.65
CA GLN A 57 -5.36 -1.48 -13.63
C GLN A 57 -5.18 -0.10 -12.99
N LEU A 58 -4.24 0.70 -13.49
CA LEU A 58 -3.89 2.00 -12.90
C LEU A 58 -5.01 3.05 -12.97
N GLN A 59 -5.88 2.99 -13.98
CA GLN A 59 -7.01 3.91 -14.12
C GLN A 59 -7.98 3.90 -12.93
N HIS A 60 -8.04 2.81 -12.16
CA HIS A 60 -8.90 2.73 -10.98
C HIS A 60 -8.41 3.63 -9.84
N TYR A 61 -7.13 4.02 -9.82
CA TYR A 61 -6.59 4.95 -8.82
C TYR A 61 -7.15 6.34 -8.91
N LEU A 62 -7.66 6.76 -10.08
CA LEU A 62 -8.27 8.06 -10.24
C LEU A 62 -9.45 8.26 -9.26
N ARG A 63 -10.26 7.21 -9.05
CA ARG A 63 -11.40 7.27 -8.10
C ARG A 63 -10.97 7.36 -6.65
N TYR A 64 -9.86 6.74 -6.28
CA TYR A 64 -9.37 6.77 -4.91
C TYR A 64 -8.66 8.09 -4.62
N LEU A 65 -7.87 8.59 -5.57
CA LEU A 65 -7.08 9.80 -5.36
C LEU A 65 -7.94 11.07 -5.29
N ASP A 66 -9.20 11.02 -5.75
CA ASP A 66 -10.21 12.04 -5.48
C ASP A 66 -10.59 12.14 -3.99
N THR A 67 -10.43 11.06 -3.21
CA THR A 67 -10.87 10.98 -1.80
C THR A 67 -9.73 10.71 -0.82
N MET A 68 -8.63 10.13 -1.28
CA MET A 68 -7.42 9.80 -0.52
C MET A 68 -6.23 10.51 -1.15
N SER A 69 -5.34 11.11 -0.35
CA SER A 69 -4.23 11.89 -0.89
C SER A 69 -3.10 11.07 -1.52
N GLU A 70 -3.01 9.77 -1.19
CA GLU A 70 -1.93 8.89 -1.65
C GLU A 70 -2.32 7.41 -1.53
N ILE A 71 -1.74 6.59 -2.40
CA ILE A 71 -1.83 5.12 -2.42
C ILE A 71 -0.43 4.54 -2.24
N PHE A 72 -0.28 3.36 -1.64
CA PHE A 72 1.01 2.68 -1.54
C PHE A 72 1.00 1.36 -2.30
N GLU A 73 2.05 1.13 -3.08
CA GLU A 73 2.36 -0.16 -3.71
C GLU A 73 3.67 -0.73 -3.16
N VAL A 74 3.83 -2.04 -3.28
CA VAL A 74 5.13 -2.72 -3.13
C VAL A 74 5.51 -3.27 -4.49
N TRP A 75 6.69 -2.92 -4.98
CA TRP A 75 7.23 -3.39 -6.26
C TRP A 75 8.41 -4.33 -6.05
N THR A 76 8.62 -5.20 -7.02
CA THR A 76 9.79 -6.06 -7.11
C THR A 76 10.80 -5.39 -8.04
N LEU A 77 11.98 -5.08 -7.52
CA LEU A 77 13.02 -4.36 -8.24
C LEU A 77 14.37 -5.09 -8.15
N PRO A 78 15.25 -4.96 -9.15
CA PRO A 78 16.56 -5.58 -9.12
C PRO A 78 17.52 -4.79 -8.24
N THR A 79 18.42 -5.50 -7.58
CA THR A 79 19.53 -4.93 -6.80
C THR A 79 20.80 -5.74 -7.04
N ALA A 80 21.94 -5.22 -6.59
CA ALA A 80 23.21 -5.96 -6.65
C ALA A 80 23.16 -7.33 -5.93
N ASN A 81 22.24 -7.50 -4.98
CA ASN A 81 22.08 -8.73 -4.18
C ASN A 81 20.87 -9.58 -4.63
N GLY A 82 20.30 -9.31 -5.81
CA GLY A 82 19.09 -9.97 -6.32
C GLY A 82 17.83 -9.10 -6.23
N LEU A 83 16.66 -9.71 -6.33
CA LEU A 83 15.39 -8.99 -6.29
C LEU A 83 15.06 -8.51 -4.86
N GLN A 84 14.53 -7.30 -4.74
CA GLN A 84 14.10 -6.70 -3.48
C GLN A 84 12.71 -6.06 -3.60
N SER A 85 11.99 -5.97 -2.48
CA SER A 85 10.78 -5.18 -2.36
C SER A 85 11.10 -3.69 -2.20
N VAL A 86 10.38 -2.84 -2.92
CA VAL A 86 10.46 -1.38 -2.83
C VAL A 86 9.08 -0.82 -2.62
N TYR A 87 8.94 0.11 -1.67
CA TYR A 87 7.67 0.77 -1.40
C TYR A 87 7.53 1.99 -2.29
N CYS A 88 6.42 2.08 -3.01
CA CYS A 88 6.11 3.19 -3.88
C CYS A 88 4.92 3.95 -3.31
N LYS A 89 5.10 5.25 -3.05
CA LYS A 89 4.00 6.18 -2.79
C LYS A 89 3.49 6.68 -4.13
N THR A 90 2.20 6.51 -4.37
CA THR A 90 1.51 6.93 -5.58
C THR A 90 0.63 8.13 -5.28
N THR A 91 0.80 9.18 -6.08
CA THR A 91 0.01 10.41 -6.00
C THR A 91 -0.45 10.82 -7.40
N LEU A 92 -1.43 11.71 -7.45
CA LEU A 92 -1.91 12.30 -8.69
C LEU A 92 -1.16 13.60 -8.97
N ILE A 93 -0.75 13.80 -10.22
CA ILE A 93 -0.22 15.09 -10.69
C ILE A 93 -0.96 15.49 -11.96
N ASP A 94 -1.22 16.79 -12.11
CA ASP A 94 -1.76 17.35 -13.33
C ASP A 94 -0.63 17.98 -14.15
N THR A 95 -0.68 17.74 -15.45
CA THR A 95 0.25 18.32 -16.43
C THR A 95 -0.54 18.97 -17.55
N GLU A 96 -0.07 20.10 -18.06
CA GLU A 96 -0.79 20.86 -19.09
C GLU A 96 -1.00 20.05 -20.38
N ASP A 97 0.01 19.28 -20.81
CA ASP A 97 -0.01 18.58 -22.10
C ASP A 97 -0.60 17.14 -22.05
N CYS A 98 -0.49 16.47 -20.90
CA CYS A 98 -0.89 15.06 -20.77
C CYS A 98 -2.06 14.83 -19.80
N GLY A 99 -2.56 15.90 -19.18
CA GLY A 99 -3.60 15.83 -18.17
C GLY A 99 -3.12 15.10 -16.91
N CYS A 100 -4.03 14.32 -16.35
CA CYS A 100 -3.86 13.65 -15.06
C CYS A 100 -2.94 12.43 -15.17
N LEU A 101 -1.82 12.44 -14.45
CA LEU A 101 -0.81 11.39 -14.42
C LEU A 101 -0.62 10.85 -12.99
N LEU A 102 -0.12 9.61 -12.89
CA LEU A 102 0.26 9.02 -11.63
C LEU A 102 1.77 9.20 -11.40
N LEU A 103 2.13 9.76 -10.25
CA LEU A 103 3.51 9.87 -9.80
C LEU A 103 3.79 8.80 -8.74
N PHE A 104 4.70 7.88 -9.07
CA PHE A 104 5.23 6.87 -8.17
C PHE A 104 6.58 7.31 -7.64
N GLU A 105 6.66 7.51 -6.34
CA GLU A 105 7.88 7.84 -5.60
C GLU A 105 8.34 6.62 -4.81
N ALA A 106 9.55 6.12 -5.07
CA ALA A 106 10.13 5.09 -4.21
C ALA A 106 10.45 5.71 -2.84
N VAL A 107 9.69 5.30 -1.83
CA VAL A 107 9.98 5.66 -0.45
C VAL A 107 11.15 4.79 -0.02
N LYS A 108 12.25 5.45 0.36
CA LYS A 108 13.48 4.79 0.81
C LYS A 108 13.12 3.70 1.82
N LEU A 109 13.52 2.47 1.51
CA LEU A 109 13.49 1.36 2.46
C LEU A 109 14.00 1.88 3.79
N LEU A 110 13.15 1.86 4.83
CA LEU A 110 13.65 1.86 6.19
C LEU A 110 14.71 0.76 6.21
N ALA A 111 15.96 1.15 6.49
CA ALA A 111 17.12 0.28 6.46
C ALA A 111 16.72 -1.09 6.99
N GLN A 112 17.06 -2.14 6.23
CA GLN A 112 16.90 -3.57 6.55
C GLN A 112 16.31 -3.75 7.93
N ASN A 113 15.03 -4.13 8.02
CA ASN A 113 14.33 -4.45 9.25
C ASN A 113 15.29 -5.13 10.25
N GLN A 114 16.01 -4.33 11.05
CA GLN A 114 16.42 -4.73 12.37
C GLN A 114 15.08 -5.04 12.97
N SER A 115 14.87 -6.34 13.22
CA SER A 115 13.67 -6.89 13.84
C SER A 115 12.99 -5.78 14.60
N ILE A 116 11.82 -5.35 14.10
CA ILE A 116 11.03 -4.39 14.85
C ILE A 116 10.62 -5.17 16.10
N HIS A 117 11.46 -5.13 17.12
CA HIS A 117 11.16 -5.55 18.46
C HIS A 117 10.20 -4.49 18.96
N THR A 118 8.96 -4.55 18.46
CA THR A 118 7.82 -4.02 19.16
C THR A 118 7.71 -4.83 20.44
N GLY A 119 8.48 -4.44 21.46
CA GLY A 119 8.17 -4.81 22.83
C GLY A 119 6.67 -4.57 23.00
N SER A 120 5.98 -5.55 23.60
CA SER A 120 4.53 -5.77 23.71
C SER A 120 3.71 -4.55 24.15
N ARG A 121 3.74 -3.47 23.36
CA ARG A 121 2.86 -2.33 23.48
C ARG A 121 1.58 -2.69 22.76
N ARG A 122 0.47 -2.59 23.50
CA ARG A 122 -0.88 -2.78 22.98
C ARG A 122 -1.02 -2.01 21.67
N TYR A 123 -1.39 -2.70 20.60
CA TYR A 123 -1.69 -2.08 19.31
C TYR A 123 -2.70 -0.96 19.51
N GLN A 124 -2.33 0.25 19.10
CA GLN A 124 -3.22 1.38 19.01
C GLN A 124 -3.21 1.84 17.56
N ARG A 125 -4.38 1.74 16.91
CA ARG A 125 -4.56 2.21 15.55
C ARG A 125 -4.32 3.71 15.50
N ARG A 126 -3.11 4.11 15.08
CA ARG A 126 -2.77 5.51 14.80
C ARG A 126 -3.13 5.79 13.34
N ASN A 127 -4.17 6.59 13.14
CA ASN A 127 -4.79 6.83 11.83
C ASN A 127 -3.86 7.39 10.72
N ASN A 128 -2.62 7.78 11.02
CA ASN A 128 -1.65 8.30 10.04
C ASN A 128 -0.28 7.61 10.08
N GLY A 129 -0.15 6.44 10.71
CA GLY A 129 1.11 5.67 10.69
C GLY A 129 1.27 4.87 9.39
N PHE A 130 2.51 4.70 8.94
CA PHE A 130 2.85 3.84 7.79
C PHE A 130 2.19 2.45 7.87
N PHE A 131 2.25 1.80 9.04
CA PHE A 131 1.59 0.51 9.27
C PHE A 131 0.08 0.58 9.05
N ALA A 132 -0.59 1.61 9.59
CA ALA A 132 -2.05 1.75 9.44
C ALA A 132 -2.44 1.96 7.98
N ARG A 133 -1.63 2.71 7.22
CA ARG A 133 -1.88 2.96 5.80
C ARG A 133 -1.64 1.71 4.97
N PHE A 134 -0.50 1.05 5.13
CA PHE A 134 -0.20 -0.24 4.49
C PHE A 134 -1.27 -1.31 4.80
N PHE A 135 -1.57 -1.50 6.08
CA PHE A 135 -2.52 -2.52 6.53
C PHE A 135 -3.88 -2.31 5.86
N MET A 136 -4.38 -1.06 5.85
CA MET A 136 -5.70 -0.74 5.32
C MET A 136 -5.83 -0.81 3.80
N THR A 137 -4.78 -0.47 3.05
CA THR A 137 -4.83 -0.39 1.58
C THR A 137 -4.36 -1.65 0.87
N ASN A 138 -3.79 -2.63 1.61
CA ASN A 138 -3.40 -3.91 1.04
C ASN A 138 -4.63 -4.70 0.54
N THR A 139 -4.56 -5.24 -0.67
CA THR A 139 -5.62 -6.04 -1.32
C THR A 139 -5.73 -7.46 -0.80
N ALA A 140 -4.69 -7.98 -0.15
CA ALA A 140 -4.77 -9.26 0.52
C ALA A 140 -5.68 -9.13 1.77
N PRO A 141 -6.60 -10.07 2.01
CA PRO A 141 -7.33 -10.14 3.27
C PRO A 141 -6.37 -10.31 4.45
N MET A 142 -6.30 -9.31 5.35
CA MET A 142 -5.44 -9.32 6.53
C MET A 142 -6.22 -9.13 7.82
N LEU A 143 -5.93 -9.97 8.81
CA LEU A 143 -6.46 -9.91 10.17
C LEU A 143 -5.31 -9.71 11.16
N LEU A 144 -5.49 -8.82 12.12
CA LEU A 144 -4.57 -8.67 13.25
C LEU A 144 -5.15 -9.38 14.46
N ILE A 145 -4.43 -10.36 14.98
CA ILE A 145 -4.82 -11.18 16.13
C ILE A 145 -3.92 -10.83 17.32
N ASP A 146 -4.53 -10.54 18.48
CA ASP A 146 -3.78 -10.38 19.73
C ASP A 146 -3.78 -11.71 20.50
N PRO A 147 -2.66 -12.45 20.54
CA PRO A 147 -2.59 -13.75 21.21
C PRO A 147 -2.75 -13.64 22.73
N HIS A 148 -2.52 -12.46 23.32
CA HIS A 148 -2.69 -12.22 24.74
C HIS A 148 -4.14 -11.85 25.12
N LYS A 149 -5.04 -11.73 24.14
CA LYS A 149 -6.48 -11.51 24.33
C LYS A 149 -7.27 -12.67 23.77
N ASP A 150 -6.97 -13.90 24.21
CA ASP A 150 -7.64 -15.13 23.76
C ASP A 150 -7.65 -15.32 22.24
N GLY A 151 -6.63 -14.82 21.53
CA GLY A 151 -6.59 -14.89 20.07
C GLY A 151 -7.68 -14.09 19.37
N ARG A 152 -8.21 -13.04 20.00
CA ARG A 152 -9.22 -12.16 19.38
C ARG A 152 -8.64 -11.37 18.21
N ILE A 153 -9.45 -11.21 17.18
CA ILE A 153 -9.19 -10.24 16.10
C ILE A 153 -9.32 -8.84 16.71
N VAL A 154 -8.25 -8.07 16.62
CA VAL A 154 -8.16 -6.70 17.13
C VAL A 154 -8.20 -5.65 16.02
N ASP A 155 -7.95 -6.04 14.77
CA ASP A 155 -8.14 -5.19 13.60
C ASP A 155 -8.29 -6.03 12.33
N ALA A 156 -8.87 -5.44 11.28
CA ALA A 156 -9.02 -6.06 9.97
C ALA A 156 -8.90 -4.97 8.89
N ASN A 157 -8.26 -5.31 7.77
CA ASN A 157 -8.21 -4.39 6.64
C ASN A 157 -9.49 -4.44 5.77
N ILE A 158 -9.63 -3.48 4.86
CA ILE A 158 -10.82 -3.39 3.97
C ILE A 158 -10.97 -4.66 3.13
N ALA A 159 -9.87 -5.24 2.64
CA ALA A 159 -9.90 -6.47 1.87
C ALA A 159 -10.48 -7.65 2.68
N ALA A 160 -10.11 -7.80 3.96
CA ALA A 160 -10.66 -8.81 4.85
C ALA A 160 -12.13 -8.56 5.18
N LEU A 161 -12.53 -7.32 5.43
CA LEU A 161 -13.93 -6.98 5.67
C LEU A 161 -14.80 -7.36 4.48
N ARG A 162 -14.36 -7.03 3.24
CA ARG A 162 -15.02 -7.45 2.01
C ARG A 162 -15.07 -8.97 1.85
N PHE A 163 -13.94 -9.64 2.06
CA PHE A 163 -13.83 -11.10 1.92
C PHE A 163 -14.79 -11.85 2.85
N TYR A 164 -14.91 -11.39 4.09
CA TYR A 164 -15.79 -11.98 5.10
C TYR A 164 -17.18 -11.35 5.16
N HIS A 165 -17.52 -10.46 4.21
CA HIS A 165 -18.83 -9.81 4.09
C HIS A 165 -19.25 -8.99 5.33
N TYR A 166 -18.29 -8.33 6.00
CA TYR A 166 -18.55 -7.34 7.04
C TYR A 166 -18.63 -5.93 6.47
N SER A 167 -19.58 -5.14 6.96
CA SER A 167 -19.79 -3.74 6.53
C SER A 167 -18.81 -2.79 7.24
N ASP A 168 -18.33 -1.76 6.53
CA ASP A 168 -17.44 -0.68 7.02
C ASP A 168 -18.13 0.29 8.02
N GLY A 169 -19.02 -0.22 8.88
CA GLY A 169 -19.85 0.56 9.79
C GLY A 169 -19.03 1.49 10.69
N GLY A 170 -19.11 2.79 10.40
CA GLY A 170 -18.52 3.87 11.16
C GLY A 170 -18.84 3.79 12.65
N ASN A 171 -17.83 4.11 13.47
CA ASN A 171 -17.89 4.19 14.95
C ASN A 171 -18.25 2.90 15.71
N ALA A 172 -18.20 1.73 15.07
CA ALA A 172 -18.48 0.43 15.70
C ALA A 172 -17.26 -0.51 15.83
N HIS A 173 -16.09 -0.15 15.27
CA HIS A 173 -14.97 -1.09 15.11
C HIS A 173 -14.19 -1.44 16.38
N GLN A 174 -14.43 -0.75 17.50
CA GLN A 174 -13.82 -1.12 18.79
C GLN A 174 -14.75 -1.89 19.72
N THR A 175 -16.05 -1.94 19.43
CA THR A 175 -17.06 -2.50 20.34
C THR A 175 -17.84 -3.68 19.76
N TYR A 176 -17.95 -3.81 18.43
CA TYR A 176 -18.79 -4.86 17.84
C TYR A 176 -18.10 -6.21 17.60
N LEU A 177 -16.77 -6.25 17.44
CA LEU A 177 -16.02 -7.51 17.31
C LEU A 177 -15.68 -8.14 18.67
N ALA A 178 -15.77 -7.38 19.77
CA ALA A 178 -15.50 -7.88 21.12
C ALA A 178 -16.63 -8.76 21.69
N ASN A 179 -17.86 -8.64 21.16
CA ASN A 179 -19.06 -9.24 21.76
C ASN A 179 -19.74 -10.34 20.93
N LYS A 180 -19.33 -10.59 19.67
CA LYS A 180 -20.01 -11.59 18.81
C LYS A 180 -19.27 -12.90 18.61
N TYR A 181 -17.96 -12.95 18.87
CA TYR A 181 -17.15 -14.16 18.76
C TYR A 181 -16.38 -14.40 20.06
N PRO A 182 -17.01 -14.99 21.09
CA PRO A 182 -16.25 -15.65 22.14
C PRO A 182 -15.45 -16.79 21.47
N GLY A 183 -14.20 -16.98 21.87
CA GLY A 183 -13.37 -18.09 21.37
C GLY A 183 -14.08 -19.44 21.47
N PRO A 184 -13.58 -20.47 20.78
CA PRO A 184 -14.19 -21.79 20.74
C PRO A 184 -14.20 -22.36 22.16
N GLY A 185 -15.34 -22.28 22.85
CA GLY A 185 -15.42 -22.68 24.26
C GLY A 185 -16.59 -22.14 25.07
N ARG A 186 -17.46 -21.26 24.54
CA ARG A 186 -18.71 -20.89 25.23
C ARG A 186 -19.90 -21.02 24.29
N HIS A 187 -20.58 -22.15 24.38
CA HIS A 187 -21.94 -22.29 23.85
C HIS A 187 -22.88 -21.37 24.65
N PRO A 188 -23.80 -20.63 23.99
CA PRO A 188 -24.90 -20.02 24.69
C PRO A 188 -25.90 -21.11 25.10
N HIS A 189 -26.21 -21.17 26.40
CA HIS A 189 -27.41 -21.86 26.87
C HIS A 189 -28.62 -21.10 26.32
N TYR A 190 -29.48 -21.82 25.62
CA TYR A 190 -30.82 -21.36 25.28
C TYR A 190 -31.74 -21.78 26.43
N GLU A 191 -32.36 -20.80 27.10
CA GLU A 191 -33.68 -20.96 27.73
C GLU A 191 -34.74 -20.47 26.74
#